data_AF-A0A7V9JSS2-F1
#
_entry.id   AF-A0A7V9JSS2-F1
#
_cell.length_a   1.000
_cell.length_b   1.000
_cell.length_c   1.000
_cell.angle_alpha   90.00
_cell.angle_beta   90.00
_cell.angle_gamma   90.00
#
_symmetry.space_group_name_H-M   'P 1'
#
loop_
_entity.id
_entity.type
_entity.pdbx_description
1 polymer ?
#
loop_
_entity_poly.entity_id
_entity_poly.type
_entity_poly.pdbx_seq_one_letter_code
_entity_poly.pdbx_strand_id
1 'polypeptide(L)'
;MLGTAWLGKPTQGTEFFMNISISIQGVTPLLCNRFTDSAQISATAGHRTAMIGEQPSPHDQAEARLYVNEAHLPIIPQPNLFRCLIDAGKFFKSGKSKLTTQSTSLLPSCLAIAEIEIPIVHREPWSVDTRPVRIPSTGGRILCHRPCFQDWCLHFTCEVDGGLIVASLVRELVDSAGKRIGLGDFRPDRKGPFGRFVVTRWEASS
;
A
#
# COMPACT_ATOMS: atom_id res chain seq x y z
N MET A 1 9.62 45.50 42.54
CA MET A 1 9.24 45.32 41.12
C MET A 1 9.84 44.02 40.64
N LEU A 2 9.07 42.93 40.62
CA LEU A 2 9.47 41.64 40.06
C LEU A 2 8.42 41.25 39.04
N GLY A 3 8.89 41.02 37.81
CA GLY A 3 8.10 40.91 36.60
C GLY A 3 7.13 39.74 36.61
N THR A 4 5.95 40.01 36.07
CA THR A 4 4.88 39.07 35.78
C THR A 4 5.36 37.99 34.81
N ALA A 5 5.28 36.74 35.24
CA ALA A 5 5.45 35.57 34.41
C ALA A 5 4.34 35.53 33.34
N TRP A 6 4.74 35.55 32.06
CA TRP A 6 3.88 35.22 30.94
C TRP A 6 3.55 33.72 30.99
N LEU A 7 2.44 33.34 31.63
CA LEU A 7 1.79 32.07 31.35
C LEU A 7 1.11 32.18 29.98
N GLY A 8 1.76 31.63 28.95
CA GLY A 8 1.07 31.30 27.70
C GLY A 8 -0.11 30.38 28.03
N LYS A 9 -1.31 30.78 27.60
CA LYS A 9 -2.52 29.95 27.72
C LYS A 9 -2.27 28.64 26.96
N PRO A 10 -2.61 27.46 27.52
CA PRO A 10 -2.75 26.27 26.71
C PRO A 10 -3.93 26.50 25.77
N THR A 11 -3.69 26.64 24.47
CA THR A 11 -4.75 26.48 23.48
C THR A 11 -5.18 25.02 23.55
N GLN A 12 -6.31 24.75 24.21
CA GLN A 12 -7.06 23.52 24.03
C GLN A 12 -7.48 23.47 22.56
N GLY A 13 -6.63 22.92 21.69
CA GLY A 13 -7.06 22.45 20.39
C GLY A 13 -7.83 21.17 20.63
N THR A 14 -9.15 21.22 20.49
CA THR A 14 -9.95 20.00 20.45
C THR A 14 -9.43 19.16 19.30
N GLU A 15 -8.80 18.02 19.59
CA GLU A 15 -8.37 17.08 18.57
C GLU A 15 -9.63 16.53 17.88
N PHE A 16 -9.82 16.90 16.61
CA PHE A 16 -10.92 16.41 15.80
C PHE A 16 -10.44 15.19 15.04
N PHE A 17 -10.64 14.01 15.62
CA PHE A 17 -10.48 12.76 14.89
C PHE A 17 -11.69 12.52 14.00
N MET A 18 -11.46 12.04 12.79
CA MET A 18 -12.53 11.61 11.89
C MET A 18 -12.19 10.25 11.29
N ASN A 19 -13.21 9.44 11.11
CA ASN A 19 -13.12 8.17 10.43
C ASN A 19 -13.70 8.32 9.02
N ILE A 20 -12.98 7.80 8.03
CA ILE A 20 -13.43 7.79 6.65
C ILE A 20 -13.51 6.34 6.17
N SER A 21 -14.72 5.85 5.95
CA SER A 21 -14.94 4.57 5.29
C SER A 21 -14.77 4.74 3.77
N ILE A 22 -13.82 4.00 3.21
CA ILE A 22 -13.40 4.13 1.82
C ILE A 22 -13.57 2.79 1.10
N SER A 23 -14.07 2.85 -0.12
CA SER A 23 -13.97 1.73 -1.07
C SER A 23 -13.20 2.18 -2.31
N ILE A 24 -12.24 1.36 -2.73
CA ILE A 24 -11.49 1.58 -3.98
C ILE A 24 -11.67 0.39 -4.91
N GLN A 25 -11.74 0.67 -6.21
CA GLN A 25 -11.86 -0.35 -7.25
C GLN A 25 -10.72 -0.23 -8.25
N GLY A 26 -10.17 -1.39 -8.63
CA GLY A 26 -9.17 -1.51 -9.67
C GLY A 26 -9.65 -1.01 -11.04
N VAL A 27 -8.86 -0.15 -11.69
CA VAL A 27 -9.02 0.21 -13.10
C VAL A 27 -7.98 -0.47 -14.00
N THR A 28 -6.98 -1.10 -13.39
CA THR A 28 -6.09 -2.07 -14.04
C THR A 28 -5.91 -3.29 -13.13
N PRO A 29 -5.50 -4.45 -13.67
CA PRO A 29 -5.34 -5.65 -12.88
C PRO A 29 -4.36 -5.45 -11.72
N LEU A 30 -4.60 -6.12 -10.59
CA LEU A 30 -3.70 -6.13 -9.45
C LEU A 30 -2.76 -7.31 -9.56
N LEU A 31 -1.46 -7.04 -9.42
CA LEU A 31 -0.41 -8.06 -9.43
C LEU A 31 0.23 -8.14 -8.05
N CYS A 32 0.12 -9.29 -7.39
CA CYS A 32 0.71 -9.48 -6.07
C CYS A 32 2.09 -10.13 -6.17
N ASN A 33 2.95 -9.83 -5.20
CA ASN A 33 4.30 -10.38 -5.13
C ASN A 33 4.81 -10.35 -3.69
N ARG A 34 4.18 -11.14 -2.81
CA ARG A 34 4.65 -11.31 -1.43
C ARG A 34 6.10 -11.80 -1.44
N PHE A 35 6.87 -11.32 -0.48
CA PHE A 35 8.19 -11.87 -0.21
C PHE A 35 8.04 -13.25 0.41
N THR A 36 8.26 -14.28 -0.42
CA THR A 36 8.05 -15.69 -0.05
C THR A 36 9.11 -16.17 0.95
N ASP A 37 8.79 -17.16 1.78
CA ASP A 37 9.71 -17.72 2.77
C ASP A 37 11.01 -18.24 2.14
N SER A 38 10.92 -18.88 0.96
CA SER A 38 12.09 -19.32 0.20
C SER A 38 13.01 -18.17 -0.23
N ALA A 39 12.41 -17.02 -0.57
CA ALA A 39 13.15 -15.80 -0.91
C ALA A 39 13.76 -15.15 0.33
N GLN A 40 13.07 -15.19 1.49
CA GLN A 40 13.61 -14.73 2.76
C GLN A 40 14.84 -15.55 3.18
N ILE A 41 14.74 -16.88 3.15
CA ILE A 41 15.85 -17.80 3.44
C ILE A 41 17.04 -17.50 2.53
N SER A 42 16.80 -17.39 1.21
CA SER A 42 17.86 -17.11 0.24
C SER A 42 18.53 -15.74 0.48
N ALA A 43 17.76 -14.74 0.89
CA ALA A 43 18.29 -13.40 1.19
C ALA A 43 19.15 -13.39 2.45
N THR A 44 18.74 -14.12 3.50
CA THR A 44 19.50 -14.24 4.75
C THR A 44 20.77 -15.10 4.60
N ALA A 45 20.70 -16.19 3.82
CA ALA A 45 21.83 -17.09 3.62
C ALA A 45 22.92 -16.53 2.68
N GLY A 46 22.65 -15.44 1.96
CA GLY A 46 23.58 -14.84 0.99
C GLY A 46 23.80 -15.65 -0.30
N HIS A 47 23.22 -16.85 -0.37
CA HIS A 47 23.29 -17.76 -1.51
C HIS A 47 21.91 -18.37 -1.76
N ARG A 48 21.63 -18.66 -3.03
CA ARG A 48 20.37 -19.29 -3.41
C ARG A 48 20.49 -20.78 -3.13
N THR A 49 19.73 -21.29 -2.17
CA THR A 49 19.64 -22.73 -1.95
C THR A 49 18.96 -23.35 -3.16
N ALA A 50 19.62 -24.28 -3.84
CA ALA A 50 18.99 -25.05 -4.90
C ALA A 50 17.83 -25.85 -4.27
N MET A 51 16.61 -25.73 -4.82
CA MET A 51 15.54 -26.65 -4.45
C MET A 51 15.95 -28.05 -4.92
N ILE A 52 16.14 -28.97 -3.99
CA ILE A 52 16.30 -30.39 -4.25
C ILE A 52 14.88 -30.97 -4.30
N GLY A 53 14.36 -31.26 -5.49
CA GLY A 53 13.00 -31.77 -5.70
C GLY A 53 12.37 -31.33 -7.01
N GLU A 54 11.11 -31.71 -7.23
CA GLU A 54 10.31 -31.24 -8.37
C GLU A 54 10.11 -29.71 -8.29
N GLN A 55 10.23 -29.05 -9.44
CA GLN A 55 9.96 -27.61 -9.51
C GLN A 55 8.46 -27.37 -9.30
N PRO A 56 8.07 -26.48 -8.37
CA PRO A 56 6.66 -26.18 -8.15
C PRO A 56 6.00 -25.69 -9.43
N SER A 57 4.71 -25.99 -9.61
CA SER A 57 3.99 -25.55 -10.81
C SER A 57 3.94 -24.01 -10.88
N PRO A 58 3.74 -23.41 -12.06
CA PRO A 58 3.51 -21.96 -12.18
C PRO A 58 2.40 -21.44 -11.25
N HIS A 59 1.38 -22.26 -11.00
CA HIS A 59 0.29 -21.93 -10.08
C HIS A 59 0.79 -21.89 -8.63
N ASP A 60 1.45 -22.95 -8.15
CA ASP A 60 1.96 -23.01 -6.75
C ASP A 60 2.97 -21.88 -6.48
N GLN A 61 3.80 -21.57 -7.47
CA GLN A 61 4.72 -20.44 -7.41
C GLN A 61 3.98 -19.10 -7.30
N ALA A 62 2.88 -18.92 -8.03
CA ALA A 62 2.07 -17.71 -7.94
C ALA A 62 1.30 -17.65 -6.62
N GLU A 63 0.71 -18.74 -6.17
CA GLU A 63 -0.05 -18.83 -4.92
C GLU A 63 0.81 -18.48 -3.70
N ALA A 64 2.05 -18.97 -3.63
CA ALA A 64 3.00 -18.62 -2.57
C ALA A 64 3.31 -17.12 -2.48
N ARG A 65 3.00 -16.34 -3.53
CA ARG A 65 3.18 -14.88 -3.59
C ARG A 65 1.92 -14.10 -3.22
N LEU A 66 0.84 -14.75 -2.81
CA LEU A 66 -0.29 -14.10 -2.17
C LEU A 66 0.03 -13.77 -0.70
N TYR A 67 -0.50 -12.66 -0.23
CA TYR A 67 -0.77 -12.53 1.19
C TYR A 67 -2.14 -13.14 1.44
N VAL A 68 -2.25 -14.00 2.44
CA VAL A 68 -3.51 -14.64 2.83
C VAL A 68 -3.69 -14.50 4.33
N ASN A 69 -4.94 -14.38 4.76
CA ASN A 69 -5.30 -14.40 6.17
C ASN A 69 -5.39 -15.85 6.71
N GLU A 70 -5.79 -16.00 7.97
CA GLU A 70 -5.98 -17.31 8.61
C GLU A 70 -6.98 -18.22 7.86
N ALA A 71 -7.99 -17.63 7.22
CA ALA A 71 -8.98 -18.33 6.40
C ALA A 71 -8.48 -18.64 4.97
N HIS A 72 -7.20 -18.41 4.68
CA HIS A 72 -6.58 -18.60 3.37
C HIS A 72 -7.19 -17.73 2.26
N LEU A 73 -7.84 -16.63 2.61
CA LEU A 73 -8.39 -15.67 1.65
C LEU A 73 -7.33 -14.62 1.29
N PRO A 74 -7.22 -14.22 0.01
CA PRO A 74 -6.29 -13.17 -0.42
C PRO A 74 -6.55 -11.83 0.26
N ILE A 75 -5.49 -11.22 0.80
CA ILE A 75 -5.54 -9.91 1.46
C ILE A 75 -4.45 -8.96 0.92
N ILE A 76 -4.61 -7.68 1.20
CA ILE A 76 -3.57 -6.67 1.16
C ILE A 76 -3.21 -6.30 2.59
N PRO A 77 -1.94 -6.48 3.01
CA PRO A 77 -1.50 -6.01 4.31
C PRO A 77 -1.60 -4.49 4.40
N GLN A 78 -2.00 -3.98 5.56
CA GLN A 78 -2.07 -2.56 5.86
C GLN A 78 -0.84 -1.77 5.43
N PRO A 79 0.42 -2.22 5.70
CA PRO A 79 1.60 -1.47 5.29
C PRO A 79 1.73 -1.30 3.78
N ASN A 80 1.21 -2.23 2.97
CA ASN A 80 1.28 -2.14 1.51
C ASN A 80 0.37 -1.04 0.98
N LEU A 81 -0.87 -0.97 1.47
CA LEU A 81 -1.80 0.10 1.10
C LEU A 81 -1.34 1.44 1.68
N PHE A 82 -0.91 1.46 2.94
CA PHE A 82 -0.45 2.69 3.57
C PHE A 82 0.79 3.26 2.89
N ARG A 83 1.73 2.40 2.45
CA ARG A 83 2.87 2.85 1.67
C ARG A 83 2.46 3.49 0.34
N CYS A 84 1.42 2.96 -0.32
CA CYS A 84 0.87 3.56 -1.53
C CYS A 84 0.40 5.00 -1.28
N LEU A 85 -0.29 5.24 -0.15
CA LEU A 85 -0.72 6.58 0.27
C LEU A 85 0.46 7.49 0.62
N ILE A 86 1.44 6.99 1.39
CA ILE A 86 2.66 7.72 1.74
C ILE A 86 3.38 8.22 0.49
N ASP A 87 3.58 7.34 -0.50
CA ASP A 87 4.29 7.69 -1.73
C ASP A 87 3.51 8.72 -2.56
N ALA A 88 2.18 8.75 -2.49
CA ALA A 88 1.36 9.78 -3.13
C ALA A 88 1.56 11.16 -2.49
N GLY A 89 1.93 11.21 -1.21
CA GLY A 89 2.25 12.45 -0.48
C GLY A 89 3.38 13.28 -1.12
N LYS A 90 4.18 12.70 -2.02
CA LYS A 90 5.22 13.42 -2.79
C LYS A 90 4.65 14.46 -3.76
N PHE A 91 3.35 14.41 -4.05
CA PHE A 91 2.65 15.32 -4.96
C PHE A 91 1.90 16.44 -4.24
N PHE A 92 1.81 16.39 -2.91
CA PHE A 92 1.06 17.34 -2.10
C PHE A 92 1.98 18.13 -1.18
N LYS A 93 1.56 19.34 -0.83
CA LYS A 93 2.29 20.22 0.09
C LYS A 93 1.56 20.34 1.42
N SER A 94 2.34 20.51 2.49
CA SER A 94 1.90 21.05 3.78
C SER A 94 2.78 22.25 4.11
N GLY A 95 2.16 23.44 4.07
CA GLY A 95 2.89 24.71 4.12
C GLY A 95 3.94 24.83 3.01
N LYS A 96 5.21 25.03 3.40
CA LYS A 96 6.34 25.21 2.46
C LYS A 96 6.94 23.90 1.94
N SER A 97 6.63 22.76 2.57
CA SER A 97 7.25 21.46 2.28
C SER A 97 6.24 20.48 1.68
N LYS A 98 6.73 19.39 1.10
CA LYS A 98 5.86 18.28 0.65
C LYS A 98 5.36 17.47 1.85
N LEU A 99 4.19 16.84 1.72
CA LEU A 99 3.70 15.88 2.73
C LEU A 99 4.65 14.69 2.89
N THR A 100 5.21 14.22 1.78
CA THR A 100 6.26 13.20 1.76
C THR A 100 7.46 13.70 0.95
N THR A 101 8.64 13.58 1.53
CA THR A 101 9.93 13.85 0.89
C THR A 101 10.64 12.52 0.56
N GLN A 102 11.92 12.59 0.16
CA GLN A 102 12.71 11.38 -0.03
C GLN A 102 13.01 10.66 1.29
N SER A 103 13.15 11.41 2.38
CA SER A 103 13.60 10.88 3.69
C SER A 103 12.50 10.82 4.76
N THR A 104 11.43 11.61 4.64
CA THR A 104 10.41 11.73 5.69
C THR A 104 8.99 11.84 5.13
N SER A 105 7.99 11.52 5.95
CA SER A 105 6.57 11.76 5.64
C SER A 105 5.83 12.21 6.90
N LEU A 106 4.91 13.16 6.75
CA LEU A 106 3.97 13.57 7.80
C LEU A 106 2.73 12.67 7.87
N LEU A 107 2.48 11.83 6.87
CA LEU A 107 1.27 11.02 6.83
C LEU A 107 1.14 10.04 8.01
N PRO A 108 2.20 9.34 8.46
CA PRO A 108 2.11 8.47 9.63
C PRO A 108 1.68 9.16 10.93
N SER A 109 1.82 10.49 11.04
CA SER A 109 1.39 11.23 12.24
C SER A 109 -0.05 11.72 12.18
N CYS A 110 -0.71 11.70 11.01
CA CYS A 110 -2.06 12.27 10.85
C CYS A 110 -3.05 11.37 10.10
N LEU A 111 -2.61 10.22 9.61
CA LEU A 111 -3.42 9.27 8.88
C LEU A 111 -3.02 7.85 9.27
N ALA A 112 -3.99 7.04 9.69
CA ALA A 112 -3.84 5.61 9.87
C ALA A 112 -4.89 4.86 9.04
N ILE A 113 -4.63 3.57 8.81
CA ILE A 113 -5.63 2.63 8.27
C ILE A 113 -5.96 1.69 9.42
N ALA A 114 -7.25 1.57 9.75
CA ALA A 114 -7.71 0.84 10.94
C ALA A 114 -7.49 -0.68 10.79
N GLU A 115 -7.72 -1.22 9.60
CA GLU A 115 -7.59 -2.65 9.33
C GLU A 115 -6.13 -3.06 9.13
N ILE A 116 -5.70 -4.16 9.74
CA ILE A 116 -4.36 -4.75 9.58
C ILE A 116 -4.27 -5.59 8.29
N GLU A 117 -5.35 -6.30 7.98
CA GLU A 117 -5.50 -7.12 6.77
C GLU A 117 -6.74 -6.65 6.01
N ILE A 118 -6.58 -6.33 4.74
CA ILE A 118 -7.64 -5.77 3.91
C ILE A 118 -7.99 -6.81 2.83
N PRO A 119 -9.15 -7.49 2.91
CA PRO A 119 -9.52 -8.50 1.93
C PRO A 119 -9.54 -7.96 0.50
N ILE A 120 -8.96 -8.72 -0.42
CA ILE A 120 -9.12 -8.47 -1.85
C ILE A 120 -10.48 -9.01 -2.25
N VAL A 121 -11.45 -8.12 -2.49
CA VAL A 121 -12.77 -8.51 -2.99
C VAL A 121 -12.69 -8.61 -4.50
N HIS A 122 -12.99 -9.77 -5.05
CA HIS A 122 -12.98 -10.06 -6.48
C HIS A 122 -14.13 -11.00 -6.83
N ARG A 123 -14.60 -10.97 -8.08
CA ARG A 123 -15.68 -11.86 -8.57
C ARG A 123 -15.10 -13.06 -9.30
N GLU A 124 -14.13 -12.82 -10.16
CA GLU A 124 -13.46 -13.88 -10.91
C GLU A 124 -12.26 -14.41 -10.13
N PRO A 125 -11.90 -15.70 -10.26
CA PRO A 125 -10.65 -16.22 -9.71
C PRO A 125 -9.44 -15.44 -10.25
N TRP A 126 -8.40 -15.33 -9.44
CA TRP A 126 -7.13 -14.79 -9.92
C TRP A 126 -6.48 -15.76 -10.93
N SER A 127 -5.64 -15.20 -11.79
CA SER A 127 -4.91 -15.94 -12.84
C SER A 127 -3.40 -15.86 -12.63
N VAL A 128 -2.64 -16.78 -13.21
CA VAL A 128 -1.17 -16.74 -13.19
C VAL A 128 -0.65 -15.77 -14.27
N ASP A 129 -0.02 -14.68 -13.85
CA ASP A 129 0.79 -13.82 -14.71
C ASP A 129 2.22 -14.35 -14.81
N THR A 130 2.66 -14.69 -16.02
CA THR A 130 4.02 -15.18 -16.29
C THR A 130 4.79 -14.18 -17.13
N ARG A 131 5.86 -13.59 -16.56
CA ARG A 131 6.72 -12.64 -17.28
C ARG A 131 8.20 -12.80 -16.93
N PRO A 132 9.11 -12.51 -17.86
CA PRO A 132 10.53 -12.45 -17.56
C PRO A 132 10.85 -11.24 -16.67
N VAL A 133 11.52 -11.48 -15.55
CA VAL A 133 12.06 -10.44 -14.67
C VAL A 133 13.58 -10.42 -14.74
N ARG A 134 14.15 -9.21 -14.74
CA ARG A 134 15.60 -9.01 -14.73
C ARG A 134 16.15 -9.27 -13.34
N ILE A 135 17.16 -10.10 -13.23
CA ILE A 135 17.98 -10.24 -12.02
C ILE A 135 18.88 -9.00 -11.92
N PRO A 136 18.78 -8.17 -10.86
CA PRO A 136 19.54 -6.93 -10.78
C PRO A 136 21.07 -7.13 -10.84
N SER A 137 21.58 -8.17 -10.16
CA SER A 137 23.01 -8.44 -10.01
C SER A 137 23.69 -8.98 -11.28
N THR A 138 23.06 -9.93 -11.97
CA THR A 138 23.64 -10.57 -13.16
C THR A 138 23.14 -9.99 -14.47
N GLY A 139 22.00 -9.30 -14.45
CA GLY A 139 21.30 -8.84 -15.65
C GLY A 139 20.61 -9.93 -16.48
N GLY A 140 20.75 -11.21 -16.09
CA GLY A 140 19.99 -12.32 -16.66
C GLY A 140 18.49 -12.17 -16.42
N ARG A 141 17.69 -12.98 -17.12
CA ARG A 141 16.23 -13.02 -16.97
C ARG A 141 15.78 -14.36 -16.44
N ILE A 142 14.80 -14.33 -15.54
CA ILE A 142 14.09 -15.53 -15.06
C ILE A 142 12.60 -15.32 -15.25
N LEU A 143 11.85 -16.38 -15.54
CA LEU A 143 10.40 -16.32 -15.50
C LEU A 143 9.95 -16.14 -14.05
N CYS A 144 9.01 -15.22 -13.85
CA CYS A 144 8.33 -15.01 -12.58
C CYS A 144 6.84 -15.24 -12.79
N HIS A 145 6.26 -16.10 -11.96
CA HIS A 145 4.84 -16.42 -11.94
C HIS A 145 4.21 -15.72 -10.74
N ARG A 146 3.22 -14.86 -10.97
CA ARG A 146 2.58 -14.02 -9.95
C ARG A 146 1.07 -14.11 -10.07
N PRO A 147 0.33 -14.05 -8.95
CA PRO A 147 -1.12 -14.06 -8.97
C PRO A 147 -1.61 -12.69 -9.43
N CYS A 148 -2.60 -12.70 -10.32
CA CYS A 148 -3.14 -11.50 -10.95
C CYS A 148 -4.67 -11.49 -10.89
N PHE A 149 -5.21 -10.49 -10.21
CA PHE A 149 -6.64 -10.23 -10.11
C PHE A 149 -7.05 -9.26 -11.22
N GLN A 150 -7.89 -9.72 -12.15
CA GLN A 150 -8.38 -8.88 -13.25
C GLN A 150 -9.40 -7.85 -12.75
N ASP A 151 -10.25 -8.26 -11.81
CA ASP A 151 -11.12 -7.39 -11.03
C ASP A 151 -10.76 -7.47 -9.55
N TRP A 152 -10.73 -6.32 -8.88
CA TRP A 152 -10.43 -6.23 -7.46
C TRP A 152 -11.00 -4.96 -6.85
N CYS A 153 -11.36 -5.05 -5.58
CA CYS A 153 -11.87 -3.97 -4.74
C CYS A 153 -11.32 -4.14 -3.32
N LEU A 154 -11.06 -3.03 -2.63
CA LEU A 154 -10.69 -3.02 -1.22
C LEU A 154 -11.65 -2.09 -0.46
N HIS A 155 -11.98 -2.50 0.76
CA HIS A 155 -12.78 -1.73 1.71
C HIS A 155 -11.94 -1.53 2.97
N PHE A 156 -11.76 -0.29 3.39
CA PHE A 156 -10.94 0.06 4.54
C PHE A 156 -11.36 1.39 5.14
N THR A 157 -10.92 1.64 6.36
CA THR A 157 -11.23 2.84 7.11
C THR A 157 -9.94 3.61 7.36
N CYS A 158 -9.95 4.90 7.03
CA CYS A 158 -8.89 5.82 7.40
C CYS A 158 -9.26 6.59 8.67
N GLU A 159 -8.41 6.52 9.67
CA GLU A 159 -8.48 7.35 10.87
C GLU A 159 -7.61 8.59 10.61
N VAL A 160 -8.19 9.78 10.80
CA VAL A 160 -7.54 11.03 10.41
C VAL A 160 -7.55 12.02 11.55
N ASP A 161 -6.39 12.60 11.82
CA ASP A 161 -6.26 13.77 12.68
C ASP A 161 -6.60 15.03 11.87
N GLY A 162 -7.82 15.52 12.04
CA GLY A 162 -8.34 16.73 11.40
C GLY A 162 -7.64 18.02 11.85
N GLY A 163 -6.88 18.01 12.93
CA GLY A 163 -6.00 19.11 13.35
C GLY A 163 -4.76 19.24 12.47
N LEU A 164 -4.33 18.15 11.82
CA LEU A 164 -3.11 18.11 11.00
C LEU A 164 -3.40 18.03 9.49
N ILE A 165 -4.49 17.37 9.09
CA ILE A 165 -4.84 17.19 7.68
C ILE A 165 -6.35 17.26 7.45
N VAL A 166 -6.76 18.06 6.48
CA VAL A 166 -8.19 18.21 6.12
C VAL A 166 -8.67 17.05 5.25
N ALA A 167 -9.95 16.68 5.42
CA ALA A 167 -10.57 15.56 4.69
C ALA A 167 -10.44 15.62 3.17
N SER A 168 -10.55 16.82 2.59
CA SER A 168 -10.40 17.02 1.14
C SER A 168 -9.01 16.66 0.64
N LEU A 169 -7.97 16.98 1.41
CA LEU A 169 -6.59 16.63 1.08
C LEU A 169 -6.36 15.12 1.19
N VAL A 170 -7.00 14.44 2.16
CA VAL A 170 -6.98 12.97 2.25
C VAL A 170 -7.66 12.36 1.03
N ARG A 171 -8.79 12.92 0.57
CA ARG A 171 -9.46 12.44 -0.64
C ARG A 171 -8.57 12.56 -1.88
N GLU A 172 -7.97 13.72 -2.09
CA GLU A 172 -7.05 13.94 -3.21
C GLU A 172 -5.82 13.02 -3.12
N LEU A 173 -5.31 12.76 -1.91
CA LEU A 173 -4.21 11.85 -1.67
C LEU A 173 -4.55 10.43 -2.14
N VAL A 174 -5.71 9.90 -1.75
CA VAL A 174 -6.15 8.55 -2.15
C VAL A 174 -6.36 8.45 -3.65
N ASP A 175 -6.98 9.46 -4.28
CA ASP A 175 -7.14 9.50 -5.75
C ASP A 175 -5.78 9.54 -6.47
N SER A 176 -4.84 10.33 -5.95
CA SER A 176 -3.49 10.44 -6.50
C SER A 176 -2.69 9.15 -6.32
N ALA A 177 -2.86 8.46 -5.19
CA ALA A 177 -2.27 7.15 -4.96
C ALA A 177 -2.73 6.15 -6.02
N GLY A 178 -4.03 6.08 -6.29
CA GLY A 178 -4.58 5.19 -7.31
C GLY A 178 -4.12 5.50 -8.73
N LYS A 179 -3.99 6.78 -9.06
CA LYS A 179 -3.60 7.22 -10.42
C LYS A 179 -2.09 7.15 -10.67
N ARG A 180 -1.27 7.59 -9.71
CA ARG A 180 0.15 7.89 -9.91
C ARG A 180 1.07 6.86 -9.27
N ILE A 181 0.64 6.23 -8.17
CA ILE A 181 1.47 5.26 -7.45
C ILE A 181 1.08 3.84 -7.86
N GLY A 182 -0.19 3.49 -7.68
CA GLY A 182 -0.75 2.15 -7.82
C GLY A 182 -0.37 1.22 -6.66
N LEU A 183 -1.05 0.09 -6.57
CA LEU A 183 -0.87 -0.93 -5.54
C LEU A 183 -0.18 -2.18 -6.12
N GLY A 184 0.54 -2.91 -5.28
CA GLY A 184 1.18 -4.17 -5.68
C GLY A 184 2.43 -4.00 -6.55
N ASP A 185 2.71 -5.04 -7.33
CA ASP A 185 3.91 -5.15 -8.16
C ASP A 185 3.67 -4.63 -9.59
N PHE A 186 4.75 -4.23 -10.26
CA PHE A 186 4.75 -3.68 -11.62
C PHE A 186 3.68 -2.57 -11.82
N ARG A 187 3.54 -1.73 -10.78
CA ARG A 187 2.66 -0.56 -10.70
C ARG A 187 3.24 0.68 -11.38
N PRO A 188 2.47 1.78 -11.57
CA PRO A 188 2.95 3.02 -12.18
C PRO A 188 4.24 3.59 -11.58
N ASP A 189 4.38 3.63 -10.26
CA ASP A 189 5.60 4.11 -9.58
C ASP A 189 6.82 3.20 -9.85
N ARG A 190 6.58 1.98 -10.34
CA ARG A 190 7.58 1.02 -10.82
C ARG A 190 7.58 0.88 -12.33
N LYS A 191 7.10 1.91 -13.05
CA LYS A 191 7.04 1.99 -14.52
C LYS A 191 6.23 0.88 -15.18
N GLY A 192 5.21 0.38 -14.50
CA GLY A 192 4.34 -0.67 -15.02
C GLY A 192 2.85 -0.31 -15.05
N PRO A 193 2.02 -1.14 -15.70
CA PRO A 193 0.60 -0.83 -15.93
C PRO A 193 -0.37 -1.35 -14.84
N PHE A 194 0.10 -2.02 -13.79
CA PHE A 194 -0.76 -2.73 -12.83
C PHE A 194 -1.18 -1.88 -11.62
N GLY A 195 -2.25 -2.30 -10.95
CA GLY A 195 -2.62 -1.82 -9.63
C GLY A 195 -3.15 -0.39 -9.55
N ARG A 196 -3.58 0.22 -10.65
CA ARG A 196 -4.28 1.51 -10.59
C ARG A 196 -5.69 1.31 -10.05
N PHE A 197 -6.18 2.30 -9.32
CA PHE A 197 -7.53 2.26 -8.75
C PHE A 197 -8.18 3.64 -8.71
N VAL A 198 -9.49 3.66 -8.46
CA VAL A 198 -10.29 4.85 -8.19
C VAL A 198 -11.13 4.65 -6.93
N VAL A 199 -11.44 5.73 -6.23
CA VAL A 199 -12.39 5.69 -5.10
C VAL A 199 -13.82 5.56 -5.63
N THR A 200 -14.56 4.58 -5.14
CA THR A 200 -15.96 4.31 -5.49
C THR A 200 -16.93 4.62 -4.37
N ARG A 201 -16.46 4.65 -3.11
CA ARG A 201 -17.25 5.06 -1.94
C ARG A 201 -16.40 5.89 -0.99
N TRP A 202 -16.99 6.93 -0.42
CA TRP A 202 -16.35 7.85 0.52
C TRP A 202 -17.37 8.35 1.53
N GLU A 203 -17.26 7.91 2.78
CA GLU A 203 -18.16 8.29 3.86
C GLU A 203 -17.32 8.76 5.06
N ALA A 204 -17.40 10.05 5.37
CA ALA A 204 -16.71 10.62 6.53
C ALA A 204 -17.69 10.74 7.70
N SER A 205 -17.26 10.26 8.87
CA SER A 205 -17.96 10.41 10.15
C SER A 205 -17.04 11.07 11.17
N SER A 206 -17.55 12.11 11.82
CA SER A 206 -16.89 12.87 12.89
C SER A 206 -17.33 12.39 14.27
#